data_AF-A0A927LYG0-F1
#
_entry.id   AF-A0A927LYG0-F1
#
_cell.length_a   1.000
_cell.length_b   1.000
_cell.length_c   1.000
_cell.angle_alpha   90.00
_cell.angle_beta   90.00
_cell.angle_gamma   90.00
#
_symmetry.space_group_name_H-M   'P 1'
#
loop_
_entity.id
_entity.type
_entity.pdbx_description
1 polymer ?
#
loop_
_entity_poly.entity_id
_entity_poly.type
_entity_poly.pdbx_seq_one_letter_code
_entity_poly.pdbx_strand_id
1 'polypeptide(L)' 'MTLTHKRIVILIGVIIVAAVLGRIAVRAFMNFMLGGTLFGGNFL' A
#
# COMPACT_ATOMS: atom_id res chain seq x y z
N MET A 1 -4.69 21.27 -20.47
CA MET A 1 -4.85 20.67 -19.12
C MET A 1 -4.04 21.49 -18.14
N THR A 2 -4.68 22.25 -17.26
CA THR A 2 -3.99 23.19 -16.37
C THR A 2 -3.03 22.45 -15.43
N LEU A 3 -1.90 23.06 -15.09
CA LEU A 3 -0.82 22.46 -14.28
C LEU A 3 -1.35 21.84 -12.96
N THR A 4 -2.44 22.39 -12.43
CA THR A 4 -3.17 21.92 -11.25
C THR A 4 -3.81 20.54 -11.43
N HIS A 5 -4.43 20.27 -12.58
CA HIS A 5 -5.07 18.97 -12.86
C HIS A 5 -4.03 17.85 -12.88
N LYS A 6 -2.87 18.10 -13.49
CA LYS A 6 -1.79 17.09 -13.57
C LYS A 6 -1.23 16.74 -12.18
N ARG A 7 -1.13 17.72 -11.28
CA ARG A 7 -0.70 17.49 -9.88
C ARG A 7 -1.71 16.67 -9.08
N ILE A 8 -3.00 16.96 -9.25
CA ILE A 8 -4.06 16.23 -8.55
C ILE A 8 -4.09 14.75 -8.97
N VAL A 9 -3.94 14.46 -10.27
CA VAL A 9 -3.90 13.09 -10.77
C VAL A 9 -2.72 12.30 -10.18
N ILE A 10 -1.54 12.91 -10.11
CA ILE A 10 -0.35 12.28 -9.51
C ILE A 10 -0.56 12.04 -8.01
N LEU A 11 -1.10 13.01 -7.28
CA LEU A 11 -1.41 12.88 -5.86
C LEU A 11 -2.38 11.72 -5.58
N ILE A 12 -3.46 11.62 -6.35
CA ILE A 12 -4.42 10.51 -6.23
C ILE A 12 -3.74 9.17 -6.51
N GLY A 13 -2.92 9.10 -7.57
CA GLY A 13 -2.16 7.89 -7.89
C GLY A 13 -1.23 7.46 -6.75
N VAL A 14 -0.49 8.40 -6.17
CA VAL A 14 0.41 8.15 -5.03
C VAL A 14 -0.36 7.67 -3.80
N ILE A 15 -1.51 8.27 -3.48
CA ILE A 15 -2.35 7.86 -2.34
C ILE A 15 -2.83 6.41 -2.50
N ILE A 16 -3.31 6.04 -3.70
CA ILE A 16 -3.79 4.68 -3.97
C ILE A 16 -2.64 3.67 -3.82
N VAL A 17 -1.48 3.95 -4.41
CA VAL A 17 -0.31 3.08 -4.32
C VAL A 17 0.17 2.95 -2.88
N ALA A 18 0.22 4.05 -2.14
CA ALA A 18 0.61 4.07 -0.73
C ALA A 18 -0.37 3.27 0.15
N ALA A 19 -1.68 3.36 -0.12
CA ALA A 19 -2.69 2.60 0.63
C ALA A 19 -2.54 1.08 0.42
N VAL A 20 -2.33 0.66 -0.84
CA VAL A 20 -2.13 -0.77 -1.17
C VAL A 20 -0.83 -1.29 -0.58
N LEU A 21 0.28 -0.57 -0.75
CA LEU A 21 1.58 -0.95 -0.21
C LEU A 21 1.61 -0.93 1.32
N GLY A 22 1.00 0.07 1.95
CA GLY A 22 0.91 0.18 3.40
C GLY A 22 0.19 -1.02 4.02
N ARG A 23 -0.91 -1.47 3.41
CA ARG A 23 -1.64 -2.66 3.88
C ARG A 23 -0.79 -3.92 3.87
N ILE A 24 -0.01 -4.11 2.81
CA ILE A 24 0.90 -5.27 2.67
C ILE A 24 2.08 -5.15 3.63
N ALA A 25 2.68 -3.96 3.72
CA ALA A 25 3.81 -3.69 4.61
C ALA A 25 3.45 -3.90 6.09
N VAL A 26 2.28 -3.42 6.53
CA VAL A 26 1.78 -3.64 7.90
C VAL A 26 1.54 -5.13 8.15
N ARG A 27 0.93 -5.87 7.21
CA ARG A 27 0.78 -7.33 7.34
C ARG A 27 2.14 -8.03 7.43
N ALA A 28 3.07 -7.72 6.53
CA ALA A 28 4.39 -8.33 6.50
C ALA A 28 5.16 -8.04 7.79
N PHE A 29 5.10 -6.80 8.29
CA PHE A 29 5.74 -6.38 9.53
C PHE A 29 5.17 -7.08 10.76
N MET A 30 3.84 -7.11 10.90
CA MET A 30 3.18 -7.84 11.99
C MET A 30 3.45 -9.33 11.93
N ASN A 31 3.43 -9.90 10.73
CA ASN A 31 3.72 -11.31 10.54
C ASN A 31 5.18 -11.66 10.88
N PHE A 32 6.13 -10.77 10.56
CA PHE A 32 7.54 -10.91 10.96
C PHE A 32 7.71 -10.85 12.48
N MET A 33 7.06 -9.90 13.15
CA MET A 33 7.16 -9.74 14.61
C MET A 33 6.51 -10.89 15.39
N LEU A 34 5.38 -11.40 14.91
CA LEU A 34 4.59 -12.44 15.61
C LEU A 34 5.01 -13.86 15.23
N GLY A 35 6.09 -14.02 14.43
CA GLY A 35 6.58 -15.33 13.99
C GLY A 35 5.60 -16.09 13.08
N GLY A 36 4.67 -15.38 12.44
CA GLY A 36 3.70 -15.96 11.51
C GLY A 36 4.29 -16.26 10.13
N THR A 37 3.54 -16.94 9.29
CA THR A 37 3.93 -17.24 7.90
C THR A 37 3.67 -16.07 6.96
N LEU A 38 4.72 -15.51 6.32
CA LEU A 38 4.62 -14.37 5.38
C LEU A 38 3.66 -14.64 4.20
N PHE A 39 3.38 -15.92 3.92
CA PHE A 39 2.60 -16.39 2.76
C PHE A 39 1.52 -17.45 3.10
N GLY A 40 1.19 -17.70 4.38
CA GLY A 40 0.40 -18.88 4.82
C GLY A 40 -1.13 -18.78 4.75
N GLY A 41 -1.70 -17.88 3.94
CA GLY A 41 -3.13 -17.89 3.63
C GLY A 41 -3.82 -16.55 3.82
N ASN A 42 -4.56 -16.16 2.79
CA ASN A 42 -5.35 -14.93 2.64
C ASN A 42 -4.53 -13.65 2.33
N PHE A 43 -4.10 -13.54 1.07
CA PHE A 43 -3.64 -12.28 0.46
C PHE A 43 -4.80 -11.27 0.20
N LEU A 44 -6.01 -11.59 0.67
CA LEU A 44 -7.22 -10.76 0.64
C LEU A 44 -7.58 -10.24 2.03
#